data_AF-A0A7Y2UQR7-F1
#
_entry.id   AF-A0A7Y2UQR7-F1
#
_cell.length_a   1.000
_cell.length_b   1.000
_cell.length_c   1.000
_cell.angle_alpha   90.00
_cell.angle_beta   90.00
_cell.angle_gamma   90.00
#
_symmetry.space_group_name_H-M   'P 1'
#
loop_
_entity.id
_entity.type
_entity.pdbx_description
1 polymer ?
#
loop_
_entity_poly.entity_id
_entity_poly.type
_entity_poly.pdbx_seq_one_letter_code
_entity_poly.pdbx_strand_id
1 'polypeptide(L)'
;MSKRSSLMDRRALFSSAAAAALLAATGVSAAGAPKSGGRLRIALSGGTRQDTWAKGDGLFMQVARQGMVFDTLTEVAANGTLRGELAIGWTASPD
;
A
#
# COMPACT_ATOMS: atom_id res chain seq x y z
N MET A 1 30.97 -25.79 24.96
CA MET A 1 31.19 -24.51 24.24
C MET A 1 29.98 -24.26 23.36
N SER A 2 29.10 -23.33 23.75
CA SER A 2 27.86 -23.02 23.04
C SER A 2 28.16 -22.25 21.74
N LYS A 3 27.90 -22.86 20.57
CA LYS A 3 27.93 -22.16 19.28
C LYS A 3 26.81 -21.12 19.30
N ARG A 4 27.15 -19.84 19.50
CA ARG A 4 26.21 -18.73 19.36
C ARG A 4 25.60 -18.79 17.96
N SER A 5 24.28 -18.97 17.90
CA SER A 5 23.49 -18.92 16.68
C SER A 5 23.69 -17.56 16.00
N SER A 6 24.05 -17.59 14.73
CA SER A 6 24.16 -16.45 13.83
C SER A 6 22.88 -15.59 13.89
N LEU A 7 23.00 -14.41 14.52
CA LEU A 7 21.93 -13.41 14.60
C LEU A 7 21.84 -12.59 13.30
N MET A 8 21.56 -13.25 12.18
CA MET A 8 21.52 -12.72 10.80
C MET A 8 22.87 -12.76 10.08
N ASP A 9 22.94 -13.65 9.09
CA ASP A 9 24.03 -13.68 8.11
C ASP A 9 23.96 -12.40 7.26
N ARG A 10 24.96 -11.51 7.42
CA ARG A 10 25.08 -10.26 6.65
C ARG A 10 24.98 -10.49 5.16
N ARG A 11 25.50 -11.61 4.64
CA ARG A 11 25.46 -11.91 3.20
C ARG A 11 24.04 -12.22 2.74
N ALA A 12 23.29 -12.99 3.53
CA ALA A 12 21.88 -13.24 3.28
C ALA A 12 21.07 -11.93 3.33
N LEU A 13 21.37 -11.05 4.29
CA LEU A 13 20.74 -9.73 4.40
C LEU A 13 21.01 -8.89 3.15
N PHE A 14 22.26 -8.70 2.73
CA PHE A 14 22.60 -7.90 1.55
C PHE A 14 22.04 -8.50 0.26
N SER A 15 22.07 -9.83 0.11
CA SER A 15 21.48 -10.50 -1.05
C SER A 15 19.98 -10.27 -1.12
N SER A 16 19.28 -10.36 0.02
CA SER A 16 17.84 -10.13 0.08
C SER A 16 17.47 -8.66 -0.17
N ALA A 17 18.27 -7.71 0.35
CA ALA A 17 18.09 -6.28 0.10
C ALA A 17 18.32 -5.91 -1.37
N ALA A 18 19.37 -6.47 -2.00
CA ALA A 18 19.64 -6.26 -3.42
C ALA A 18 18.51 -6.84 -4.30
N ALA A 19 18.03 -8.05 -3.98
CA ALA A 19 16.90 -8.66 -4.67
C ALA A 19 15.63 -7.81 -4.52
N ALA A 20 15.32 -7.32 -3.31
CA ALA A 20 14.18 -6.44 -3.06
C ALA A 20 14.29 -5.11 -3.82
N ALA A 21 15.49 -4.52 -3.91
CA ALA A 21 15.72 -3.28 -4.66
C ALA A 21 15.53 -3.47 -6.17
N LEU A 22 16.05 -4.56 -6.74
CA LEU A 22 15.86 -4.90 -8.16
C LEU A 22 14.38 -5.15 -8.48
N LEU A 23 13.71 -5.90 -7.62
CA LEU A 23 12.29 -6.21 -7.73
C LEU A 23 11.42 -4.93 -7.69
N ALA A 24 11.69 -4.02 -6.75
CA ALA A 24 11.05 -2.71 -6.69
C ALA A 24 11.29 -1.87 -7.95
N ALA A 25 12.49 -1.90 -8.52
CA ALA A 25 12.82 -1.19 -9.76
C ALA A 25 12.09 -1.75 -10.99
N THR A 26 11.78 -3.04 -11.00
CA THR A 26 11.07 -3.71 -12.12
C THR A 26 9.55 -3.65 -12.02
N GLY A 27 8.99 -3.20 -10.89
CA GLY A 27 7.53 -3.20 -10.65
C GLY A 27 6.91 -4.59 -10.48
N VAL A 28 7.70 -5.66 -10.61
CA VAL A 28 7.27 -7.03 -10.32
C VAL A 28 7.26 -7.17 -8.81
N SER A 29 6.13 -7.49 -8.18
CA SER A 29 6.13 -7.86 -6.76
C SER A 29 6.46 -9.35 -6.64
N ALA A 30 7.41 -9.73 -5.77
CA ALA A 30 7.73 -11.15 -5.49
C ALA A 30 6.67 -11.84 -4.62
N ALA A 31 5.57 -11.14 -4.33
CA ALA A 31 4.43 -11.74 -3.69
C ALA A 31 3.85 -12.80 -4.65
N GLY A 32 3.74 -14.04 -4.16
CA GLY A 32 2.95 -15.07 -4.85
C GLY A 32 1.50 -14.62 -5.07
N ALA A 33 0.69 -15.48 -5.69
CA ALA A 33 -0.73 -15.18 -5.93
C ALA A 33 -1.38 -14.54 -4.68
N PRO A 34 -2.14 -13.44 -4.83
CA PRO A 34 -2.70 -12.71 -3.70
C PRO A 34 -3.51 -13.67 -2.82
N LYS A 35 -3.24 -13.64 -1.52
CA LYS A 35 -3.93 -14.48 -0.53
C LYS A 35 -4.82 -13.60 0.32
N SER A 36 -6.08 -14.01 0.49
CA SER A 36 -6.99 -13.37 1.41
C SER A 36 -6.56 -13.60 2.86
N GLY A 37 -6.82 -12.61 3.72
CA GLY A 37 -6.55 -12.67 5.15
C GLY A 37 -5.24 -12.01 5.59
N GLY A 38 -4.92 -12.14 6.88
CA GLY A 38 -3.80 -11.45 7.52
C GLY A 38 -4.20 -10.17 8.24
N ARG A 39 -3.21 -9.45 8.79
CA ARG A 39 -3.39 -8.16 9.46
C ARG A 39 -2.48 -7.12 8.82
N LEU A 40 -3.07 -6.23 8.02
CA LEU A 40 -2.37 -5.06 7.47
C LEU A 40 -2.09 -4.06 8.60
N ARG A 41 -0.82 -3.71 8.80
CA ARG A 41 -0.38 -2.73 9.81
C ARG A 41 0.41 -1.65 9.10
N ILE A 42 -0.11 -0.43 9.11
CA ILE A 42 0.50 0.74 8.46
C ILE A 42 0.63 1.84 9.49
N ALA A 43 1.78 2.53 9.51
CA ALA A 43 1.97 3.75 10.30
C ALA A 43 1.75 4.96 9.37
N LEU A 44 0.75 5.78 9.68
CA LEU A 44 0.38 6.96 8.89
C LEU A 44 0.45 8.20 9.79
N SER A 45 0.89 9.32 9.21
CA SER A 45 0.91 10.63 9.88
C SER A 45 -0.42 11.37 9.67
N GLY A 46 -0.56 12.52 10.34
CA GLY A 46 -1.65 13.46 10.08
C GLY A 46 -3.00 13.09 10.68
N GLY A 47 -3.11 11.99 11.44
CA GLY A 47 -4.30 11.68 12.23
C GLY A 47 -4.42 12.57 13.46
N THR A 48 -5.61 13.09 13.73
CA THR A 48 -5.93 13.94 14.88
C THR A 48 -7.16 13.41 15.63
N ARG A 49 -7.35 13.84 16.88
CA ARG A 49 -8.56 13.48 17.66
C ARG A 49 -9.82 14.19 17.16
N GLN A 50 -9.67 15.21 16.33
CA GLN A 50 -10.77 16.01 15.77
C GLN A 50 -11.26 15.46 14.43
N ASP A 51 -10.56 14.46 13.88
CA ASP A 51 -10.95 13.84 12.63
C ASP A 51 -12.30 13.12 12.78
N THR A 52 -13.14 13.28 11.76
CA THR A 52 -14.40 12.57 11.62
C THR A 52 -14.52 12.06 10.19
N TRP A 53 -15.52 11.24 9.90
CA TRP A 53 -15.72 10.80 8.51
C TRP A 53 -16.04 11.96 7.55
N ALA A 54 -16.57 13.08 8.06
CA ALA A 54 -16.89 14.28 7.28
C ALA A 54 -15.81 15.38 7.33
N LYS A 55 -14.82 15.28 8.23
CA LYS A 55 -13.82 16.35 8.46
C LYS A 55 -12.44 15.77 8.73
N GLY A 56 -11.40 16.36 8.14
CA GLY A 56 -10.00 16.05 8.39
C GLY A 56 -9.31 15.55 7.12
N ASP A 57 -8.18 16.15 6.79
CA ASP A 57 -7.51 15.98 5.49
C ASP A 57 -6.07 15.46 5.62
N GLY A 58 -5.68 15.07 6.82
CA GLY A 58 -4.39 14.42 7.06
C GLY A 58 -4.28 13.08 6.33
N LEU A 59 -3.04 12.64 6.06
CA LEU A 59 -2.76 11.42 5.30
C LEU A 59 -3.50 10.19 5.86
N PHE A 60 -3.58 10.06 7.19
CA PHE A 60 -4.38 9.02 7.83
C PHE A 60 -5.84 9.00 7.34
N MET A 61 -6.51 10.16 7.30
CA MET A 61 -7.91 10.24 6.87
C MET A 61 -8.08 10.05 5.37
N GLN A 62 -7.13 10.51 4.56
CA GLN A 62 -7.16 10.26 3.11
C GLN A 62 -7.09 8.76 2.82
N VAL A 63 -6.14 8.04 3.42
CA VAL A 63 -5.99 6.58 3.26
C VAL A 63 -7.15 5.81 3.89
N ALA A 64 -7.66 6.24 5.04
CA ALA A 64 -8.78 5.56 5.70
C ALA A 64 -10.08 5.68 4.88
N ARG A 65 -10.35 6.87 4.32
CA ARG A 65 -11.54 7.08 3.49
C ARG A 65 -11.40 6.41 2.13
N GLN A 66 -10.28 6.62 1.46
CA GLN A 66 -10.05 6.16 0.10
C GLN A 66 -9.32 4.81 0.11
N GLY A 67 -10.09 3.71 0.03
CA GLY A 67 -9.55 2.36 -0.12
C GLY A 67 -9.56 1.47 1.13
N MET A 68 -10.16 1.91 2.24
CA MET A 68 -10.33 1.09 3.45
C MET A 68 -11.77 1.08 3.98
N VAL A 69 -12.41 2.25 4.07
CA VAL A 69 -13.76 2.38 4.65
C VAL A 69 -14.83 2.72 3.61
N PHE A 70 -14.51 3.56 2.63
CA PHE A 70 -15.44 3.95 1.59
C PHE A 70 -14.91 3.56 0.21
N ASP A 71 -15.85 3.14 -0.61
CA ASP A 71 -15.65 3.01 -2.04
C ASP A 71 -15.79 4.41 -2.68
N THR A 72 -15.09 4.63 -3.78
CA THR A 72 -15.10 5.83 -4.59
C THR A 72 -15.69 5.59 -5.98
N LEU A 73 -15.99 6.66 -6.71
CA LEU A 73 -16.42 6.52 -8.11
C LEU A 73 -15.28 5.93 -8.95
N THR A 74 -14.05 6.39 -8.72
CA THR A 74 -12.86 5.98 -9.44
C THR A 74 -11.69 5.79 -8.48
N GLU A 75 -10.81 4.85 -8.82
CA GLU A 75 -9.60 4.55 -8.04
C GLU A 75 -8.36 4.52 -8.94
N VAL A 76 -7.20 4.70 -8.33
CA VAL A 76 -5.90 4.50 -8.99
C VAL A 76 -5.45 3.08 -8.69
N ALA A 77 -5.41 2.23 -9.71
CA ALA A 77 -4.96 0.85 -9.58
C ALA A 77 -3.46 0.76 -9.25
N ALA A 78 -3.00 -0.41 -8.82
CA ALA A 78 -1.60 -0.62 -8.40
C ALA A 78 -0.55 -0.35 -9.50
N ASN A 79 -0.96 -0.37 -10.76
CA ASN A 79 -0.14 -0.01 -11.93
C ASN A 79 -0.17 1.51 -12.24
N GLY A 80 -0.83 2.32 -11.41
CA GLY A 80 -0.99 3.76 -11.58
C GLY A 80 -2.12 4.19 -12.54
N THR A 81 -2.88 3.26 -13.12
CA THR A 81 -3.96 3.63 -14.06
C THR A 81 -5.23 3.97 -13.29
N LEU A 82 -5.89 5.07 -13.69
CA LEU A 82 -7.24 5.40 -13.22
C LEU A 82 -8.25 4.38 -13.80
N ARG A 83 -9.10 3.81 -12.94
CA ARG A 83 -10.20 2.94 -13.33
C ARG A 83 -11.47 3.25 -12.53
N GLY A 84 -12.61 2.79 -13.02
CA GLY A 84 -13.86 2.82 -12.26
C GLY A 84 -13.81 1.83 -11.10
N GLU A 85 -14.27 2.27 -9.94
CA GLU A 85 -14.55 1.38 -8.79
C GLU A 85 -16.07 1.18 -8.71
N LEU A 86 -16.82 2.20 -8.25
CA LEU A 86 -18.28 2.20 -8.33
C LEU A 86 -18.81 2.66 -9.69
N ALA A 87 -18.08 3.56 -10.36
CA ALA A 87 -18.51 4.09 -11.65
C ALA A 87 -18.30 3.04 -12.75
N ILE A 88 -19.35 2.76 -13.52
CA ILE A 88 -19.29 1.91 -14.72
C ILE A 88 -18.82 2.67 -15.97
N GLY A 89 -18.72 3.99 -15.89
CA GLY A 89 -18.29 4.88 -16.95
C GLY A 89 -18.39 6.34 -16.54
N TRP A 90 -17.73 7.21 -17.30
CA TRP A 90 -17.82 8.66 -17.15
C TRP A 90 -17.66 9.31 -18.52
N THR A 91 -18.14 10.54 -18.64
CA THR A 91 -17.98 11.35 -19.84
C THR A 91 -17.56 12.74 -19.38
N ALA A 92 -16.49 13.26 -19.99
CA ALA A 92 -16.10 14.64 -19.79
C ALA A 92 -16.91 15.53 -20.73
N SER A 93 -17.28 16.72 -20.24
CA SER A 93 -17.75 17.77 -21.13
C SER A 93 -16.60 18.28 -22.00
N PRO A 94 -16.87 18.99 -23.12
CA PRO A 94 -15.83 19.46 -24.02
C PRO A 94 -14.88 20.53 -23.44
N ASP A 95 -15.24 21.15 -22.32
CA ASP A 95 -14.55 22.27 -21.67
C ASP A 95 -13.52 21.86 -20.60
#